data_AF-A0A0D0ECZ4-F1
#
_entry.id   AF-A0A0D0ECZ4-F1
#
_cell.length_a   1.000
_cell.length_b   1.000
_cell.length_c   1.000
_cell.angle_alpha   90.00
_cell.angle_beta   90.00
_cell.angle_gamma   90.00
#
_symmetry.space_group_name_H-M   'P 1'
#
loop_
_entity.id
_entity.type
_entity.pdbx_description
1 polymer ?
#
loop_
_entity_poly.entity_id
_entity_poly.type
_entity_poly.pdbx_seq_one_letter_code
_entity_poly.pdbx_strand_id
1 'polypeptide(L)'
;NLFEAHKCAHTVPALTIELGVPDLPNHLRRFLFDQLNTDDRISSEDVHLPDCPMFTRSLKIFNSATAIFVSPSDLSGIGRMWQEKNHATPSWHCGPGCYDCVFVATSNAFEGMLGMEIA
;
A
#
# COMPACT_ATOMS: atom_id res chain seq x y z
N ASN A 1 1.89 -20.49 -27.64
CA ASN A 1 2.29 -20.90 -26.27
C ASN A 1 1.82 -19.81 -25.34
N LEU A 2 0.82 -20.14 -24.53
CA LEU A 2 0.03 -19.20 -23.74
C LEU A 2 0.90 -18.65 -22.60
N PHE A 3 1.05 -17.33 -22.52
CA PHE A 3 1.71 -16.67 -21.40
C PHE A 3 0.90 -16.91 -20.14
N GLU A 4 1.34 -17.84 -19.29
CA GLU A 4 0.79 -17.96 -17.95
C GLU A 4 1.16 -16.69 -17.19
N ALA A 5 0.15 -15.84 -16.91
CA ALA A 5 0.30 -14.79 -15.93
C ALA A 5 0.72 -15.44 -14.62
N HIS A 6 1.91 -15.10 -14.11
CA HIS A 6 2.33 -15.52 -12.79
C HIS A 6 1.23 -15.17 -11.79
N LYS A 7 0.64 -16.19 -11.18
CA LYS A 7 -0.45 -16.03 -10.23
C LYS A 7 0.12 -15.44 -8.94
N CYS A 8 -0.05 -14.14 -8.72
CA CYS A 8 0.33 -13.50 -7.46
C CYS A 8 -0.36 -14.22 -6.28
N ALA A 9 0.34 -14.28 -5.14
CA ALA A 9 -0.26 -14.72 -3.89
C ALA A 9 -1.56 -13.95 -3.63
N HIS A 10 -2.54 -14.58 -3.00
CA HIS A 10 -3.83 -13.95 -2.65
C HIS A 10 -4.34 -14.41 -1.28
N THR A 11 -3.50 -15.15 -0.55
CA THR A 11 -3.73 -15.59 0.81
C THR A 11 -2.63 -15.02 1.69
N VAL A 12 -2.93 -14.76 2.96
CA VAL A 12 -1.93 -14.22 3.90
C VAL A 12 -0.68 -15.11 3.98
N PRO A 13 -0.76 -16.45 4.08
CA PRO A 13 0.44 -17.29 4.11
C PRO A 13 1.27 -17.21 2.83
N ALA A 14 0.63 -17.16 1.66
CA ALA A 14 1.36 -17.04 0.40
C ALA A 14 2.05 -15.67 0.26
N LEU A 15 1.38 -14.60 0.71
CA LEU A 15 1.95 -13.24 0.72
C LEU A 15 3.12 -13.11 1.69
N THR A 16 3.02 -13.75 2.84
CA THR A 16 4.10 -13.79 3.86
C THR A 16 5.40 -14.30 3.23
N ILE A 17 5.30 -15.33 2.38
CA ILE A 17 6.44 -15.91 1.65
C ILE A 17 6.87 -14.98 0.50
N GLU A 18 5.92 -14.51 -0.32
CA GLU A 18 6.22 -13.67 -1.50
C GLU A 18 6.88 -12.34 -1.12
N LEU A 19 6.42 -11.70 -0.03
CA LEU A 19 6.96 -10.43 0.47
C LEU A 19 8.20 -10.61 1.37
N GLY A 20 8.50 -11.83 1.82
CA GLY A 20 9.55 -12.07 2.81
C GLY A 20 9.25 -11.47 4.20
N VAL A 21 7.97 -11.28 4.53
CA VAL A 21 7.51 -10.67 5.79
C VAL A 21 6.80 -11.74 6.62
N PRO A 22 7.51 -12.53 7.46
CA PRO A 22 6.93 -13.62 8.25
C PRO A 22 5.83 -13.14 9.21
N ASP A 23 5.94 -11.89 9.67
CA ASP A 23 5.06 -11.31 10.67
C ASP A 23 3.85 -10.57 10.06
N LEU A 24 3.63 -10.68 8.74
CA LEU A 24 2.52 -10.05 8.02
C LEU A 24 1.14 -10.28 8.68
N PRO A 25 0.80 -11.49 9.19
CA PRO A 25 -0.45 -11.69 9.90
C PRO A 25 -0.63 -10.72 11.09
N ASN A 26 0.43 -10.46 11.85
CA ASN A 26 0.36 -9.60 13.03
C ASN A 26 0.26 -8.11 12.64
N HIS A 27 0.94 -7.70 11.56
CA HIS A 27 0.79 -6.37 10.98
C HIS A 27 -0.65 -6.13 10.52
N LEU A 28 -1.29 -7.13 9.87
CA LEU A 28 -2.70 -7.03 9.48
C LEU A 28 -3.63 -6.88 10.69
N ARG A 29 -3.38 -7.61 11.79
CA ARG A 29 -4.19 -7.49 13.01
C ARG A 29 -4.09 -6.11 13.64
N ARG A 30 -2.87 -5.56 13.72
CA ARG A 30 -2.61 -4.21 14.22
C ARG A 30 -3.23 -3.14 13.33
N PHE A 31 -3.00 -3.22 12.03
CA PHE A 31 -3.63 -2.33 11.06
C PHE A 31 -5.17 -2.34 11.18
N LEU A 32 -5.78 -3.53 11.30
CA LEU A 32 -7.23 -3.63 11.50
C LEU A 32 -7.69 -3.06 12.83
N PHE A 33 -6.88 -3.17 13.89
CA PHE A 33 -7.16 -2.50 15.14
C PHE A 33 -7.22 -0.99 14.93
N ASP A 34 -6.20 -0.39 14.31
CA ASP A 34 -6.15 1.05 14.06
C ASP A 34 -7.31 1.53 13.16
N GLN A 35 -7.74 0.72 12.18
CA GLN A 35 -8.87 1.06 11.32
C GLN A 35 -10.24 0.96 12.00
N LEU A 36 -10.38 0.09 13.00
CA LEU A 36 -11.67 -0.18 13.67
C LEU A 36 -11.86 0.66 14.94
N ASN A 37 -10.78 1.14 15.54
CA ASN A 37 -10.84 1.98 16.73
C ASN A 37 -10.72 3.46 16.31
N THR A 38 -11.79 4.23 16.51
CA THR A 38 -11.79 5.69 16.24
C THR A 38 -11.24 6.52 17.41
N ASP A 39 -10.76 5.88 18.48
CA ASP A 39 -10.09 6.58 19.57
C ASP A 39 -8.58 6.63 19.30
N ASP A 40 -8.14 7.74 18.70
CA ASP A 40 -6.75 8.00 18.33
C ASP A 40 -5.79 8.04 19.53
N ARG A 41 -6.29 7.90 20.78
CA ARG A 41 -5.47 7.85 21.99
C ARG A 41 -4.84 6.48 22.24
N ILE A 42 -5.34 5.43 21.59
CA ILE A 42 -4.86 4.05 21.78
C ILE A 42 -4.31 3.55 20.45
N SER A 43 -2.98 3.44 20.36
CA SER A 43 -2.30 2.87 19.20
C SER A 43 -2.34 1.34 19.25
N SER A 44 -2.41 0.67 18.09
CA SER A 44 -2.22 -0.79 18.01
C SER A 44 -0.85 -1.25 18.51
N GLU A 45 0.13 -0.36 18.60
CA GLU A 45 1.45 -0.65 19.19
C GLU A 45 1.39 -0.83 20.72
N ASP A 46 0.47 -0.13 21.38
CA ASP A 46 0.28 -0.18 22.84
C ASP A 46 -0.61 -1.35 23.28
N VAL A 47 -1.26 -2.02 22.33
CA VAL A 47 -2.19 -3.13 22.57
C VAL A 47 -1.49 -4.46 22.42
N HIS A 48 -1.74 -5.37 23.37
CA HIS A 48 -1.25 -6.72 23.26
C HIS A 48 -1.87 -7.41 22.04
N LEU A 49 -1.02 -8.02 21.21
CA LEU A 49 -1.43 -8.66 19.97
C LEU A 49 -2.63 -9.62 20.07
N PRO A 50 -2.80 -10.44 21.13
CA PRO A 50 -4.01 -11.27 21.30
C PRO A 50 -5.32 -10.48 21.35
N ASP A 51 -5.28 -9.25 21.83
CA ASP A 51 -6.43 -8.36 21.94
C ASP A 51 -6.76 -7.66 20.60
N CYS A 52 -5.83 -7.68 19.65
CA CYS A 52 -6.09 -7.20 18.29
C CYS A 52 -7.04 -8.17 17.54
N PRO A 53 -7.95 -7.64 16.69
CA PRO A 53 -8.88 -8.45 15.93
C PRO A 53 -8.16 -9.41 14.99
N MET A 54 -8.70 -10.62 14.83
CA MET A 54 -8.19 -11.59 13.86
C MET A 54 -8.65 -11.25 12.45
N PHE A 55 -7.75 -11.34 11.47
CA PHE A 55 -8.11 -11.23 10.06
C PHE A 55 -8.49 -12.60 9.49
N THR A 56 -9.76 -12.78 9.13
CA THR A 56 -10.31 -14.06 8.61
C THR A 56 -10.84 -13.96 7.18
N ARG A 57 -10.72 -12.80 6.54
CA ARG A 57 -11.29 -12.52 5.20
C ARG A 57 -10.26 -12.76 4.10
N SER A 58 -10.70 -12.68 2.85
CA SER A 58 -9.81 -12.69 1.69
C SER A 58 -9.16 -11.32 1.49
N LEU A 59 -7.91 -11.33 1.04
CA LEU A 59 -7.21 -10.12 0.60
C LEU A 59 -7.43 -9.90 -0.89
N LYS A 60 -7.63 -8.63 -1.25
CA LYS A 60 -7.52 -8.17 -2.63
C LYS A 60 -6.19 -7.45 -2.75
N ILE A 61 -5.39 -7.81 -3.75
CA ILE A 61 -4.07 -7.23 -3.97
C ILE A 61 -4.11 -6.43 -5.26
N PHE A 62 -3.56 -5.23 -5.19
CA PHE A 62 -3.44 -4.33 -6.31
C PHE A 62 -1.96 -3.99 -6.49
N ASN A 63 -1.39 -4.46 -7.59
CA ASN A 63 0.03 -4.27 -7.94
C ASN A 63 0.30 -2.96 -8.68
N SER A 64 -0.68 -2.05 -8.66
CA SER A 64 -0.54 -0.70 -9.20
C SER A 64 -1.63 0.19 -8.62
N ALA A 65 -1.31 1.46 -8.43
CA ALA A 65 -2.26 2.51 -8.12
C ALA A 65 -2.23 3.57 -9.22
N THR A 66 -3.35 4.26 -9.41
CA THR A 66 -3.44 5.39 -10.34
C THR A 66 -3.69 6.66 -9.54
N ALA A 67 -2.79 7.63 -9.63
CA ALA A 67 -2.99 8.96 -9.09
C ALA A 67 -3.51 9.89 -10.20
N ILE A 68 -4.50 10.72 -9.87
CA ILE A 68 -5.01 11.75 -10.76
C ILE A 68 -4.82 13.09 -10.06
N PHE A 69 -4.07 14.02 -10.67
CA PHE A 69 -3.78 15.31 -10.07
C PHE A 69 -3.77 16.44 -11.10
N VAL A 70 -3.90 17.67 -10.62
CA VAL A 70 -3.80 18.90 -11.43
C VAL A 70 -2.61 19.68 -10.91
N SER A 71 -1.61 19.92 -11.77
CA SER A 71 -0.45 20.74 -11.38
C SER A 71 -0.83 22.23 -11.42
N PRO A 72 -0.66 22.99 -10.31
CA PRO A 72 -0.96 24.42 -10.28
C PRO A 72 -0.12 25.26 -11.25
N SER A 73 1.06 24.77 -11.65
CA SER A 73 2.01 25.47 -12.52
C SER A 73 1.79 25.22 -14.02
N ASP A 74 0.87 24.31 -14.38
CA ASP A 74 0.61 23.97 -15.77
C ASP A 74 -0.26 25.05 -16.41
N LEU A 75 0.40 26.02 -17.07
CA LEU A 75 -0.22 27.15 -17.78
C LEU A 75 -0.91 26.72 -19.09
N SER A 76 -0.89 25.44 -19.45
CA SER A 76 -1.61 24.91 -20.61
C SER A 76 -3.12 24.80 -20.31
N GLY A 77 -3.83 25.90 -20.60
CA GLY A 77 -5.22 26.15 -20.23
C GLY A 77 -6.24 25.00 -20.38
N ILE A 78 -7.31 25.12 -19.59
CA ILE A 78 -8.55 24.32 -19.57
C ILE A 78 -8.35 22.88 -19.06
N GLY A 79 -8.33 22.74 -17.72
CA GLY A 79 -8.86 21.56 -17.02
C GLY A 79 -8.18 20.22 -17.26
N ARG A 80 -6.90 20.17 -17.66
CA ARG A 80 -6.20 18.90 -17.90
C ARG A 80 -5.78 18.27 -16.57
N MET A 81 -6.42 17.15 -16.24
CA MET A 81 -6.01 16.24 -15.17
C MET A 81 -4.89 15.34 -15.69
N TRP A 82 -3.79 15.27 -14.95
CA TRP A 82 -2.71 14.32 -15.18
C TRP A 82 -3.08 13.00 -14.52
N GLN A 83 -2.80 11.90 -15.20
CA GLN A 83 -2.96 10.55 -14.69
C GLN A 83 -1.59 9.89 -14.66
N GLU A 84 -1.16 9.50 -13.47
CA GLU A 84 0.08 8.76 -13.26
C GLU A 84 -0.27 7.39 -12.70
N LYS A 85 0.42 6.35 -13.20
CA LYS A 85 0.24 4.98 -12.74
C LYS A 85 1.52 4.54 -12.05
N ASN A 86 1.42 4.29 -10.75
CA ASN A 86 2.51 3.80 -9.93
C ASN A 86 2.43 2.28 -9.86
N HIS A 87 3.51 1.61 -10.22
CA HIS A 87 3.63 0.18 -10.30
C HIS A 87 4.25 -0.40 -9.03
N ALA A 88 3.70 -1.53 -8.58
CA ALA A 88 4.29 -2.43 -7.60
C ALA A 88 4.12 -3.86 -8.12
N THR A 89 4.50 -4.08 -9.38
CA THR A 89 4.21 -5.30 -10.13
C THR A 89 5.40 -6.25 -10.06
N PRO A 90 5.29 -7.41 -9.37
CA PRO A 90 6.44 -8.31 -9.16
C PRO A 90 7.02 -8.95 -10.42
N SER A 91 6.24 -9.01 -11.50
CA SER A 91 6.72 -9.40 -12.82
C SER A 91 6.10 -8.54 -13.90
N TRP A 92 6.93 -7.77 -14.60
CA TRP A 92 6.51 -6.86 -15.66
C TRP A 92 6.99 -7.39 -17.03
N HIS A 93 6.08 -7.54 -18.00
CA HIS A 93 6.35 -8.11 -19.32
C HIS A 93 7.11 -9.47 -19.29
N CYS A 94 6.76 -10.36 -18.35
CA CYS A 94 7.46 -11.64 -18.10
C CYS A 94 8.94 -11.46 -17.74
N GLY A 95 9.31 -10.28 -17.26
CA GLY A 95 10.65 -9.93 -16.81
C GLY A 95 10.66 -9.55 -15.33
N PRO A 96 11.70 -8.81 -14.90
CA PRO A 96 11.81 -8.29 -13.55
C PRO A 96 10.60 -7.48 -13.11
N GLY A 97 10.42 -7.35 -11.80
CA GLY A 97 9.39 -6.49 -11.24
C GLY A 97 9.59 -5.02 -11.58
N CYS A 98 8.49 -4.28 -11.65
CA CYS A 98 8.44 -2.84 -11.83
C CYS A 98 7.86 -2.23 -10.55
N TYR A 99 8.69 -1.48 -9.85
CA TYR A 99 8.37 -0.83 -8.58
C TYR A 99 8.70 0.66 -8.71
N ASP A 100 7.66 1.49 -8.73
CA ASP A 100 7.78 2.93 -8.73
C ASP A 100 7.76 3.42 -7.29
N CYS A 101 8.66 4.36 -6.96
CA CYS A 101 8.72 4.95 -5.63
C CYS A 101 7.69 6.08 -5.50
N VAL A 102 7.01 6.14 -4.36
CA VAL A 102 6.06 7.22 -4.06
C VAL A 102 6.37 7.86 -2.71
N PHE A 103 6.07 9.15 -2.58
CA PHE A 103 6.08 9.83 -1.28
C PHE A 103 4.69 9.74 -0.64
N VAL A 104 4.63 9.19 0.58
CA VAL A 104 3.41 9.03 1.35
C VAL A 104 3.45 10.01 2.52
N ALA A 105 2.43 10.85 2.65
CA ALA A 105 2.29 11.73 3.81
C ALA A 105 1.89 10.90 5.04
N THR A 106 2.80 10.78 6.01
CA THR A 106 2.57 10.00 7.25
C THR A 106 2.29 10.90 8.45
N SER A 107 2.69 12.17 8.41
CA SER A 107 2.44 13.12 9.50
C SER A 107 2.10 14.51 8.99
N ASN A 108 1.00 15.06 9.50
CA ASN A 108 0.59 16.44 9.26
C ASN A 108 1.31 17.44 10.21
N ALA A 109 2.11 16.94 11.16
CA ALA A 109 2.82 17.80 12.11
C ALA A 109 4.05 18.49 11.49
N PHE A 110 4.55 17.97 10.37
CA PHE A 110 5.73 18.47 9.68
C PHE A 110 5.36 19.05 8.31
N GLU A 111 6.00 20.15 7.95
CA GLU A 111 5.69 20.86 6.71
C GLU A 111 6.36 20.21 5.48
N GLY A 112 5.61 20.13 4.39
CA GLY A 112 6.11 19.67 3.10
C GLY A 112 6.67 18.24 3.15
N MET A 113 7.82 18.03 2.51
CA MET A 113 8.44 16.70 2.38
C MET A 113 8.95 16.13 3.71
N LEU A 114 9.07 16.93 4.78
CA LEU A 114 9.53 16.45 6.09
C LEU A 114 8.49 15.55 6.80
N GLY A 115 7.22 15.65 6.42
CA GLY A 115 6.14 14.78 6.90
C GLY A 115 5.86 13.58 5.99
N MET A 116 6.76 13.30 5.04
CA MET A 116 6.57 12.27 4.01
C MET A 116 7.62 11.17 4.13
N GLU A 117 7.20 9.93 3.87
CA GLU A 117 8.05 8.75 3.79
C GLU A 117 8.08 8.20 2.37
N ILE A 118 9.16 7.48 2.03
CA ILE A 118 9.30 6.79 0.74
C ILE A 118 8.68 5.40 0.87
N ALA A 119 7.77 5.07 -0.04
CA ALA A 119 7.19 3.75 -0.19
C ALA A 119 7.46 3.17 -1.58
#